data_AF-A0A7C1UDW1-F1
#
_entry.id   AF-A0A7C1UDW1-F1
#
_cell.length_a   1.000
_cell.length_b   1.000
_cell.length_c   1.000
_cell.angle_alpha   90.00
_cell.angle_beta   90.00
_cell.angle_gamma   90.00
#
_symmetry.space_group_name_H-M   'P 1'
#
loop_
_entity.id
_entity.type
_entity.pdbx_description
1 polymer ?
#
loop_
_entity_poly.entity_id
_entity_poly.type
_entity_poly.pdbx_seq_one_letter_code
_entity_poly.pdbx_strand_id
1 'polypeptide(L)' 'VQEPGRIAVSREHGKGTVAARGTASDLLLFASGRLDPTRLEVFGDIAVLQAMGRACHF' A
#
# COMPACT_ATOMS: atom_id res chain seq x y z
N VAL A 1 -14.70 -10.28 -10.20
CA VAL A 1 -13.46 -10.58 -10.95
C VAL A 1 -12.56 -9.37 -10.86
N GLN A 2 -11.31 -9.55 -10.47
CA GLN A 2 -10.33 -8.46 -10.41
C GLN A 2 -9.91 -8.13 -11.85
N GLU A 3 -10.12 -6.89 -12.31
CA GLU A 3 -9.71 -6.50 -13.65
C GLU A 3 -8.20 -6.25 -13.68
N PRO A 4 -7.46 -6.83 -14.64
CA PRO A 4 -6.03 -6.58 -14.77
C PRO A 4 -5.75 -5.09 -14.97
N GLY A 5 -4.80 -4.55 -14.21
CA GLY A 5 -4.42 -3.14 -14.23
C GLY A 5 -5.25 -2.22 -13.34
N ARG A 6 -6.28 -2.71 -12.64
CA ARG A 6 -7.00 -1.95 -11.61
C ARG A 6 -6.59 -2.37 -10.21
N ILE A 7 -6.43 -1.39 -9.32
CA ILE A 7 -6.28 -1.63 -7.89
C ILE A 7 -7.66 -1.94 -7.31
N ALA A 8 -7.78 -3.09 -6.64
CA ALA A 8 -8.96 -3.46 -5.87
C ALA A 8 -8.67 -3.24 -4.38
N VAL A 9 -9.61 -2.60 -3.68
CA VAL A 9 -9.50 -2.33 -2.25
C VAL A 9 -10.63 -3.07 -1.53
N SER A 10 -10.28 -3.86 -0.52
CA SER A 10 -11.22 -4.55 0.36
C SER A 10 -10.94 -4.19 1.82
N ARG A 11 -11.93 -4.40 2.69
CA ARG A 11 -11.79 -4.25 4.15
C ARG A 11 -11.92 -5.63 4.79
N GLU A 12 -10.79 -6.30 4.97
CA GLU A 12 -10.73 -7.65 5.52
C GLU A 12 -9.52 -7.83 6.45
N HIS A 13 -9.58 -8.85 7.31
CA HIS A 13 -8.42 -9.33 8.05
C HIS A 13 -7.81 -10.50 7.30
N GLY A 14 -6.77 -10.23 6.51
CA GLY A 14 -6.12 -11.21 5.64
C GLY A 14 -4.60 -11.18 5.78
N LYS A 15 -3.96 -12.20 5.20
CA LYS A 15 -2.52 -12.21 4.99
C LYS A 15 -2.24 -11.80 3.55
N GLY A 16 -1.50 -10.71 3.37
CA GLY A 16 -1.02 -10.25 2.06
C GLY A 16 0.46 -10.57 1.85
N THR A 17 0.97 -10.29 0.65
CA THR A 17 2.40 -10.38 0.31
C THR A 17 3.25 -9.38 1.09
N VAL A 18 2.67 -8.22 1.39
CA VAL A 18 3.28 -7.15 2.20
C VAL A 18 2.19 -6.50 3.04
N ALA A 19 2.56 -6.05 4.24
CA ALA A 19 1.71 -5.22 5.09
C ALA A 19 2.49 -3.97 5.53
N ALA A 20 1.79 -2.85 5.65
CA ALA A 20 2.36 -1.61 6.14
C ALA A 20 1.52 -1.09 7.31
N ARG A 21 2.20 -0.56 8.33
CA ARG A 21 1.58 0.05 9.51
C ARG A 21 2.14 1.45 9.71
N GLY A 22 1.25 2.36 10.10
CA GLY A 22 1.59 3.76 10.37
C GLY A 22 0.36 4.50 10.89
N THR A 23 0.48 5.82 11.03
CA THR A 23 -0.68 6.66 11.34
C THR A 23 -1.66 6.65 10.16
N ALA A 24 -2.94 6.94 10.42
CA ALA A 24 -3.92 7.06 9.35
C ALA A 24 -3.50 8.10 8.29
N SER A 25 -2.91 9.21 8.73
CA SER A 25 -2.38 10.25 7.85
C SER A 25 -1.22 9.76 7.00
N ASP A 26 -0.26 9.02 7.57
CA ASP A 26 0.88 8.51 6.78
C ASP A 26 0.42 7.46 5.75
N LEU A 27 -0.52 6.57 6.14
CA LEU A 27 -1.11 5.59 5.23
C LEU A 27 -1.87 6.28 4.07
N LEU A 28 -2.63 7.34 4.35
CA LEU A 28 -3.32 8.13 3.34
C LEU A 28 -2.33 8.84 2.41
N LEU A 29 -1.29 9.49 2.97
CA LEU A 29 -0.29 10.19 2.17
C LEU A 29 0.46 9.23 1.26
N PHE A 30 0.84 8.04 1.76
CA PHE A 30 1.46 6.98 0.97
C PHE A 30 0.53 6.51 -0.16
N ALA A 31 -0.72 6.20 0.16
CA ALA A 31 -1.71 5.77 -0.83
C ALA A 31 -1.98 6.85 -1.90
N SER A 32 -1.74 8.12 -1.58
CA SER A 32 -1.85 9.25 -2.51
C SER A 32 -0.55 9.62 -3.23
N GLY A 33 0.52 8.84 -3.07
CA GLY A 33 1.82 9.07 -3.73
C GLY A 33 2.63 10.24 -3.15
N ARG A 34 2.33 10.70 -1.93
CA ARG A 34 2.95 11.87 -1.29
C ARG A 34 3.91 11.55 -0.15
N LEU A 35 4.09 10.28 0.19
CA LEU A 35 4.94 9.85 1.29
C LEU A 35 5.77 8.65 0.87
N ASP A 36 7.06 8.69 1.22
CA ASP A 36 7.99 7.59 0.99
C ASP A 36 7.66 6.41 1.93
N PRO A 37 7.55 5.17 1.41
CA PRO A 37 7.18 3.99 2.20
C PRO A 37 8.16 3.66 3.33
N THR A 38 9.38 4.20 3.32
CA THR A 38 10.34 4.06 4.45
C THR A 38 9.87 4.73 5.73
N ARG A 39 8.84 5.60 5.68
CA ARG A 39 8.20 6.16 6.89
C ARG A 39 7.15 5.23 7.52
N LEU A 40 6.84 4.09 6.88
CA LEU A 40 5.90 3.09 7.40
C LEU A 40 6.69 1.91 8.00
N GLU A 41 6.11 1.27 9.01
CA GLU A 41 6.58 -0.04 9.46
C GLU A 41 6.12 -1.09 8.42
N VAL A 42 7.08 -1.79 7.81
CA VAL A 42 6.81 -2.74 6.72
C VAL A 42 7.05 -4.17 7.19
N PHE A 43 6.07 -5.03 6.95
CA PHE A 43 6.16 -6.47 7.15
C PHE A 43 6.16 -7.16 5.78
N GLY A 44 7.25 -7.86 5.46
CA GLY A 44 7.46 -8.50 4.16
C GLY A 44 8.42 -7.71 3.27
N ASP A 45 8.21 -7.76 1.95
CA ASP A 45 9.11 -7.14 0.98
C ASP A 45 8.71 -5.68 0.67
N ILE A 46 9.59 -4.74 1.05
CA ILE A 46 9.40 -3.30 0.80
C ILE A 46 9.34 -2.95 -0.69
N ALA A 47 9.98 -3.75 -1.57
CA ALA A 47 9.92 -3.52 -3.01
C ALA A 47 8.50 -3.69 -3.56
N VAL A 48 7.71 -4.61 -2.98
CA VAL A 48 6.29 -4.80 -3.32
C VAL A 48 5.47 -3.58 -2.88
N LEU A 49 5.71 -3.05 -1.69
CA LEU A 49 5.03 -1.84 -1.21
C LEU A 49 5.39 -0.61 -2.07
N GLN A 50 6.66 -0.46 -2.44
CA GLN A 50 7.12 0.60 -3.35
C GLN A 50 6.47 0.49 -4.74
N ALA A 51 6.34 -0.73 -5.28
CA ALA A 51 5.66 -0.95 -6.55
C ALA A 51 4.17 -0.59 -6.48
N MET A 52 3.49 -0.95 -5.38
CA MET A 52 2.10 -0.55 -5.13
C MET A 52 1.95 0.97 -5.04
N GLY A 53 2.85 1.65 -4.30
CA GLY A 53 2.82 3.11 -4.17
C GLY A 53 2.95 3.86 -5.50
N ARG A 54 3.70 3.29 -6.47
CA ARG A 54 3.79 3.83 -7.84
C ARG A 54 2.54 3.54 -8.69
N ALA A 55 1.73 2.56 -8.32
CA ALA A 55 0.47 2.24 -9.01
C ALA A 55 -0.74 2.98 -8.40
N CYS A 56 -0.64 3.40 -7.13
CA CYS A 56 -1.67 4.15 -6.43
C CYS A 56 -1.58 5.65 -6.74
N HIS A 57 -2.52 6.14 -7.53
CA HIS A 57 -2.77 7.57 -7.71
C HIS A 57 -4.28 7.79 -7.53
N PHE A 58 -4.68 8.46 -6.44
CA PHE A 58 -6.06 8.90 -6.19
C PHE A 58 -6.26 10.33 -6.70
#